data_AF-A0A1V1I0M1-F1
#
_entry.id   AF-A0A1V1I0M1-F1
#
_cell.length_a   1.000
_cell.length_b   1.000
_cell.length_c   1.000
_cell.angle_alpha   90.00
_cell.angle_beta   90.00
_cell.angle_gamma   90.00
#
_symmetry.space_group_name_H-M   'P 1'
#
loop_
_entity.id
_entity.type
_entity.pdbx_description
1 polymer ?
#
loop_
_entity_poly.entity_id
_entity_poly.type
_entity_poly.pdbx_seq_one_letter_code
_entity_poly.pdbx_strand_id
1 'polypeptide(L)'
;MKDNFKLLNNIDMDLDKYEDLNIDKDKLKKKMRTQIKTKNKFKKNKLKKLIIASSVCVSISIVTLSNDRVWAVFGNIGRQIEQYFGKKENEFNGYKVSINESVEDKGIKMTLYEVLLDDGQILLSMNMDHSQFDESSLKKGLYKHKNYYWNKASVYIDNKKFILDSTSTIFEKEKEKKQDFLSTISLTSIDNNDDGYADIENYQLLDNIDVNKDYEMKVVFEEIGIHQVGLLPGAKYDNFIDIDGKWEFNFIVNGHKIKDETKTYDINKNIKLEDEGFKAELDIKMLRISPVSTKLIYNIKMGEGYEFENRYIDIELQDQDGNIIGGGSSGGGNAEGTYMNMELNVYQSDINKLSSIKIVPYQYYREKDSTNPKYNHIIKYEDKAINLDIK
;
A
#
# COMPACT_ATOMS: atom_id res chain seq x y z
N MET A 1 -28.52 -6.08 42.93
CA MET A 1 -27.50 -5.21 42.31
C MET A 1 -28.16 -4.58 41.09
N LYS A 2 -28.95 -3.52 41.25
CA LYS A 2 -28.61 -2.07 41.19
C LYS A 2 -27.92 -1.66 39.88
N ASP A 3 -28.70 -0.90 39.09
CA ASP A 3 -28.46 -0.27 37.80
C ASP A 3 -27.05 0.32 37.57
N ASN A 4 -26.34 -0.23 36.58
CA ASN A 4 -25.13 0.38 36.01
C ASN A 4 -25.43 1.61 35.11
N PHE A 5 -26.70 1.97 34.92
CA PHE A 5 -27.11 3.15 34.12
C PHE A 5 -27.22 4.45 34.92
N LYS A 6 -26.95 4.45 36.23
CA LYS A 6 -26.98 5.68 37.07
C LYS A 6 -25.67 6.49 37.05
N LEU A 7 -24.59 5.97 36.47
CA LEU A 7 -23.30 6.66 36.38
C LEU A 7 -23.25 7.78 35.32
N LEU A 8 -24.25 7.87 34.44
CA LEU A 8 -24.31 8.89 33.39
C LEU A 8 -25.11 10.14 33.77
N ASN A 9 -25.77 10.15 34.93
CA ASN A 9 -26.61 11.28 35.35
C ASN A 9 -25.86 12.40 36.09
N ASN A 10 -24.57 12.22 36.39
CA ASN A 10 -23.76 13.19 37.15
C ASN A 10 -22.55 13.73 36.35
N ILE A 11 -22.56 13.60 35.02
CA ILE A 11 -21.59 14.30 34.18
C ILE A 11 -22.18 15.68 33.90
N ASP A 12 -21.76 16.66 34.70
CA ASP A 12 -21.98 18.07 34.41
C ASP A 12 -21.00 18.46 33.30
N MET A 13 -21.47 18.45 32.06
CA MET A 13 -20.71 18.97 30.92
C MET A 13 -20.89 20.48 30.92
N ASP A 14 -19.81 21.18 31.22
CA ASP A 14 -19.69 22.62 30.99
C ASP A 14 -19.68 22.89 29.47
N LEU A 15 -20.89 23.06 28.92
CA LEU A 15 -21.14 23.32 27.51
C LEU A 15 -20.78 24.76 27.11
N ASP A 16 -20.44 25.63 28.07
CA ASP A 16 -20.04 27.02 27.82
C ASP A 16 -18.62 27.12 27.21
N LYS A 17 -17.89 26.00 27.10
CA LYS A 17 -16.58 25.90 26.41
C LYS A 17 -16.66 25.55 24.93
N TYR A 18 -17.83 25.24 24.39
CA TYR A 18 -18.01 24.98 22.97
C TYR A 18 -18.71 26.19 22.36
N GLU A 19 -17.98 27.01 21.60
CA GLU A 19 -18.60 28.03 20.75
C GLU A 19 -19.63 27.35 19.84
N ASP A 20 -20.88 27.78 19.94
CA ASP A 20 -22.00 27.37 19.09
C ASP A 20 -21.61 27.48 17.60
N LEU A 21 -21.17 26.36 17.02
CA LEU A 21 -21.04 26.23 15.57
C LEU A 21 -22.45 26.24 14.97
N ASN A 22 -22.92 27.44 14.65
CA ASN A 22 -24.20 27.67 14.00
C ASN A 22 -24.16 27.17 12.54
N ILE A 23 -24.30 25.85 12.37
CA ILE A 23 -24.41 25.21 11.06
C ILE A 23 -25.87 25.36 10.59
N ASP A 24 -26.07 26.18 9.56
CA ASP A 24 -27.34 26.35 8.88
C ASP A 24 -27.75 25.05 8.14
N LYS A 25 -28.49 24.20 8.89
CA LYS A 25 -28.99 22.91 8.43
C LYS A 25 -29.86 23.02 7.18
N ASP A 26 -30.56 24.14 6.98
CA ASP A 26 -31.43 24.34 5.84
C ASP A 26 -30.65 24.62 4.57
N LYS A 27 -29.55 25.38 4.67
CA LYS A 27 -28.63 25.62 3.54
C LYS A 27 -27.91 24.34 3.09
N LEU A 28 -27.51 23.49 4.05
CA LEU A 28 -26.91 22.19 3.78
C LEU A 28 -27.91 21.25 3.06
N LYS A 29 -29.13 21.16 3.60
CA LYS A 29 -30.21 20.31 3.05
C LYS A 29 -30.65 20.80 1.66
N LYS A 30 -30.61 22.11 1.40
CA LYS A 30 -30.91 22.71 0.10
C LYS A 30 -29.82 22.43 -0.93
N LYS A 31 -28.53 22.46 -0.56
CA LYS A 31 -27.40 22.05 -1.42
C LYS A 31 -27.47 20.57 -1.79
N MET A 32 -27.73 19.69 -0.81
CA MET A 32 -27.91 18.25 -1.06
C MET A 32 -29.10 17.98 -2.02
N ARG A 33 -30.23 18.66 -1.85
CA ARG A 33 -31.41 18.51 -2.72
C ARG A 33 -31.20 19.05 -4.14
N THR A 34 -30.33 20.04 -4.34
CA THR A 34 -30.05 20.60 -5.68
C THR A 34 -29.13 19.67 -6.48
N GLN A 35 -28.15 19.03 -5.83
CA GLN A 35 -27.28 18.02 -6.46
C GLN A 35 -28.05 16.75 -6.87
N ILE A 36 -29.10 16.37 -6.12
CA ILE A 36 -29.93 15.21 -6.44
C ILE A 36 -30.89 15.47 -7.62
N LYS A 37 -31.30 16.72 -7.85
CA LYS A 37 -32.32 17.06 -8.88
C LYS A 37 -31.78 17.18 -10.31
N THR A 38 -30.47 17.27 -10.52
CA THR A 38 -29.87 17.46 -11.85
C THR A 38 -29.69 16.19 -12.68
N LYS A 39 -30.02 14.99 -12.18
CA LYS A 39 -29.90 13.73 -12.94
C LYS A 39 -31.21 13.11 -13.48
N ASN A 40 -32.38 13.71 -13.27
CA ASN A 40 -33.67 13.12 -13.66
C ASN A 40 -34.18 13.48 -15.06
N LYS A 41 -33.42 13.13 -16.11
CA LYS A 41 -33.95 13.05 -17.48
C LYS A 41 -33.52 11.78 -18.20
N PHE A 42 -33.81 10.61 -17.64
CA PHE A 42 -33.91 9.38 -18.43
C PHE A 42 -35.23 8.65 -18.15
N LYS A 43 -35.92 8.31 -19.24
CA LYS A 43 -37.30 7.84 -19.28
C LYS A 43 -37.47 6.47 -18.63
N LYS A 44 -38.58 6.31 -17.91
CA LYS A 44 -39.08 5.03 -17.37
C LYS A 44 -39.35 4.04 -18.51
N ASN A 45 -38.85 2.81 -18.39
CA ASN A 45 -39.58 1.61 -18.81
C ASN A 45 -39.13 0.36 -18.04
N LYS A 46 -40.10 -0.55 -17.89
CA LYS A 46 -40.15 -1.72 -16.99
C LYS A 46 -39.09 -2.77 -17.32
N LEU A 47 -38.41 -3.31 -16.30
CA LEU A 47 -38.02 -4.73 -16.28
C LEU A 47 -38.06 -5.27 -14.85
N LYS A 48 -38.68 -6.44 -14.71
CA LYS A 48 -38.93 -7.17 -13.47
C LYS A 48 -37.70 -7.99 -13.05
N LYS A 49 -37.51 -8.11 -11.73
CA LYS A 49 -36.83 -9.18 -10.97
C LYS A 49 -35.45 -9.62 -11.51
N LEU A 50 -34.42 -9.04 -10.92
CA LEU A 50 -33.18 -9.75 -10.58
C LEU A 50 -32.90 -9.46 -9.10
N ILE A 51 -32.54 -10.48 -8.33
CA ILE A 51 -32.07 -10.33 -6.96
C ILE A 51 -30.78 -9.52 -7.04
N ILE A 52 -30.85 -8.29 -6.56
CA ILE A 52 -29.76 -7.32 -6.58
C ILE A 52 -28.77 -7.75 -5.50
N ALA A 53 -27.56 -8.16 -5.89
CA ALA A 53 -26.40 -8.04 -5.02
C ALA A 53 -26.33 -6.56 -4.63
N SER A 54 -26.68 -6.25 -3.38
CA SER A 54 -26.74 -4.88 -2.89
C SER A 54 -25.34 -4.38 -2.60
N SER A 55 -24.58 -4.04 -3.65
CA SER A 55 -23.47 -3.12 -3.50
C SER A 55 -24.06 -1.74 -3.24
N VAL A 56 -24.16 -1.38 -1.96
CA VAL A 56 -24.45 0.00 -1.56
C VAL A 56 -23.17 0.81 -1.84
N CYS A 57 -22.94 1.17 -3.10
CA CYS A 57 -21.89 2.12 -3.48
C CYS A 57 -22.44 3.54 -3.28
N VAL A 58 -22.23 4.11 -2.10
CA VAL A 58 -22.39 5.55 -1.89
C VAL A 58 -21.00 6.15 -1.79
N SER A 59 -20.50 6.73 -2.88
CA SER A 59 -19.54 7.83 -2.77
C SER A 59 -19.08 8.44 -4.10
N ILE A 60 -19.12 9.77 -4.12
CA ILE A 60 -18.09 10.60 -4.75
C ILE A 60 -17.60 11.45 -3.58
N SER A 61 -16.48 11.09 -2.97
CA SER A 61 -15.81 11.91 -1.98
C SER A 61 -14.96 12.94 -2.71
N ILE A 62 -15.49 14.16 -2.84
CA ILE A 62 -14.67 15.33 -3.18
C ILE A 62 -14.00 15.79 -1.87
N VAL A 63 -12.90 15.15 -1.49
CA VAL A 63 -12.06 15.66 -0.40
C VAL A 63 -10.86 16.34 -1.03
N THR A 64 -10.95 17.67 -1.19
CA THR A 64 -9.85 18.50 -1.65
C THR A 64 -8.73 18.50 -0.61
N LEU A 65 -7.51 18.19 -1.04
CA LEU A 65 -6.27 17.98 -0.28
C LEU A 65 -5.74 19.18 0.58
N SER A 66 -6.51 20.24 0.80
CA SER A 66 -5.94 21.55 1.15
C SER A 66 -6.57 22.26 2.36
N ASN A 67 -7.05 21.55 3.38
CA ASN A 67 -7.41 22.24 4.62
C ASN A 67 -7.14 21.44 5.89
N ASP A 68 -6.28 21.97 6.77
CA ASP A 68 -6.03 21.46 8.13
C ASP A 68 -7.34 21.31 8.94
N ARG A 69 -8.37 22.07 8.58
CA ARG A 69 -9.71 21.98 9.18
C ARG A 69 -10.46 20.68 8.85
N VAL A 70 -10.10 19.99 7.76
CA VAL A 70 -10.71 18.70 7.39
C VAL A 70 -10.24 17.61 8.36
N TRP A 71 -8.96 17.59 8.71
CA TRP A 71 -8.37 16.63 9.65
C TRP A 71 -8.92 16.78 11.08
N ALA A 72 -9.23 18.00 11.52
CA ALA A 72 -9.86 18.26 12.82
C ALA A 72 -11.29 17.70 12.94
N VAL A 73 -12.01 17.54 11.82
CA VAL A 73 -13.39 17.03 11.79
C VAL A 73 -13.44 15.50 11.70
N PHE A 74 -12.42 14.87 11.13
CA PHE A 74 -12.36 13.41 10.90
C PHE A 74 -11.66 12.61 12.01
N GLY A 75 -11.44 13.20 13.19
CA GLY A 75 -10.64 12.65 14.28
C GLY A 75 -10.72 11.12 14.43
N ASN A 76 -9.56 10.44 14.33
CA ASN A 76 -9.29 9.02 14.59
C ASN A 76 -10.46 8.03 14.38
N ILE A 77 -11.20 8.14 13.27
CA ILE A 77 -12.23 7.15 12.92
C ILE A 77 -11.58 5.79 12.57
N GLY A 78 -10.32 5.82 12.11
CA GLY A 78 -9.50 4.65 11.83
C GLY A 78 -8.03 4.86 12.19
N ARG A 79 -7.21 3.86 11.88
CA ARG A 79 -5.75 3.92 12.08
C ARG A 79 -5.12 4.82 11.02
N GLN A 80 -4.28 5.77 11.42
CA GLN A 80 -3.60 6.64 10.46
C GLN A 80 -2.39 5.94 9.83
N ILE A 81 -2.06 6.26 8.58
CA ILE A 81 -0.91 5.68 7.85
C ILE A 81 0.40 5.84 8.63
N GLU A 82 0.62 7.00 9.25
CA GLU A 82 1.80 7.32 10.06
C GLU A 82 2.03 6.29 11.19
N GLN A 83 0.95 5.76 11.78
CA GLN A 83 1.05 4.84 12.91
C GLN A 83 1.65 3.49 12.53
N TYR A 84 1.49 3.05 11.28
CA TYR A 84 2.10 1.81 10.77
C TYR A 84 3.62 1.92 10.63
N PHE A 85 4.13 3.14 10.49
CA PHE A 85 5.56 3.42 10.36
C PHE A 85 6.19 3.99 11.64
N GLY A 86 5.42 4.06 12.74
CA GLY A 86 5.89 4.65 14.00
C GLY A 86 6.19 6.16 13.89
N LYS A 87 5.55 6.85 12.95
CA LYS A 87 5.72 8.28 12.68
C LYS A 87 4.85 9.13 13.60
N LYS A 88 5.17 10.43 13.67
CA LYS A 88 4.33 11.37 14.44
C LYS A 88 2.99 11.52 13.75
N GLU A 89 1.94 11.69 14.54
CA GLU A 89 0.62 12.01 14.01
C GLU A 89 0.69 13.25 13.12
N ASN A 90 -0.04 13.26 12.01
CA ASN A 90 -0.11 14.34 11.04
C ASN A 90 1.19 14.61 10.25
N GLU A 91 2.24 13.78 10.38
CA GLU A 91 3.49 13.95 9.64
C GLU A 91 3.29 13.87 8.11
N PHE A 92 2.32 13.09 7.65
CA PHE A 92 1.98 13.01 6.22
C PHE A 92 0.82 13.92 5.81
N ASN A 93 0.42 14.89 6.65
CA ASN A 93 -0.64 15.83 6.27
C ASN A 93 -0.27 16.61 5.00
N GLY A 94 -1.22 16.62 4.06
CA GLY A 94 -1.05 17.21 2.73
C GLY A 94 -0.52 16.23 1.66
N TYR A 95 -0.09 15.01 2.01
CA TYR A 95 0.23 13.95 1.05
C TYR A 95 -0.81 12.82 1.04
N LYS A 96 -1.69 12.78 2.05
CA LYS A 96 -2.79 11.80 2.18
C LYS A 96 -4.18 12.43 2.06
N VAL A 97 -5.14 11.62 1.64
CA VAL A 97 -6.57 11.93 1.53
C VAL A 97 -7.34 11.08 2.54
N SER A 98 -8.18 11.70 3.37
CA SER A 98 -9.15 10.96 4.20
C SER A 98 -10.35 10.55 3.33
N ILE A 99 -10.70 9.27 3.36
CA ILE A 99 -11.83 8.70 2.61
C ILE A 99 -12.98 8.38 3.58
N ASN A 100 -12.74 7.50 4.56
CA ASN A 100 -13.70 7.02 5.55
C ASN A 100 -14.98 6.42 4.94
N GLU A 101 -14.81 5.61 3.90
CA GLU A 101 -15.93 4.98 3.19
C GLU A 101 -15.92 3.48 3.42
N SER A 102 -17.11 2.89 3.49
CA SER A 102 -17.26 1.45 3.61
C SER A 102 -18.03 0.87 2.43
N VAL A 103 -17.58 -0.29 1.96
CA VAL A 103 -18.28 -1.14 1.00
C VAL A 103 -18.37 -2.55 1.56
N GLU A 104 -19.45 -3.26 1.22
CA GLU A 104 -19.71 -4.60 1.76
C GLU A 104 -20.14 -5.54 0.63
N ASP A 105 -19.52 -6.71 0.62
CA ASP A 105 -19.91 -7.84 -0.22
C ASP A 105 -19.60 -9.13 0.56
N LYS A 106 -20.37 -10.18 0.31
CA LYS A 106 -20.24 -11.50 0.97
C LYS A 106 -20.26 -11.47 2.50
N GLY A 107 -20.82 -10.42 3.13
CA GLY A 107 -20.79 -10.26 4.59
C GLY A 107 -19.41 -9.85 5.13
N ILE A 108 -18.51 -9.43 4.24
CA ILE A 108 -17.23 -8.79 4.57
C ILE A 108 -17.36 -7.31 4.23
N LYS A 109 -17.27 -6.47 5.25
CA LYS A 109 -17.29 -5.02 5.10
C LYS A 109 -15.87 -4.49 5.13
N MET A 110 -15.48 -3.82 4.06
CA MET A 110 -14.20 -3.13 3.93
C MET A 110 -14.41 -1.64 4.14
N THR A 111 -13.59 -1.01 4.97
CA THR A 111 -13.57 0.44 5.16
C THR A 111 -12.22 0.99 4.74
N LEU A 112 -12.19 1.99 3.85
CA LEU A 112 -10.99 2.73 3.47
C LEU A 112 -10.95 4.02 4.28
N TYR A 113 -9.95 4.17 5.15
CA TYR A 113 -9.79 5.34 6.02
C TYR A 113 -8.99 6.44 5.34
N GLU A 114 -7.78 6.11 4.90
CA GLU A 114 -6.83 7.05 4.32
C GLU A 114 -6.17 6.45 3.08
N VAL A 115 -5.88 7.31 2.12
CA VAL A 115 -5.10 7.00 0.93
C VAL A 115 -3.90 7.93 0.87
N LEU A 116 -2.71 7.40 0.58
CA LEU A 116 -1.52 8.20 0.29
C LEU A 116 -0.93 7.74 -1.04
N LEU A 117 -0.65 8.68 -1.93
CA LEU A 117 0.11 8.43 -3.15
C LEU A 117 1.59 8.78 -2.89
N ASP A 118 2.47 7.83 -3.20
CA ASP A 118 3.92 7.99 -3.11
C ASP A 118 4.57 7.61 -4.45
N ASP A 119 5.90 7.69 -4.53
CA ASP A 119 6.65 7.39 -5.74
C ASP A 119 6.41 5.97 -6.24
N GLY A 120 5.65 5.83 -7.32
CA GLY A 120 5.32 4.54 -7.95
C GLY A 120 4.50 3.59 -7.08
N GLN A 121 3.83 4.08 -6.02
CA GLN A 121 3.03 3.23 -5.14
C GLN A 121 1.86 3.99 -4.50
N ILE A 122 0.85 3.25 -4.05
CA ILE A 122 -0.27 3.76 -3.26
C ILE A 122 -0.40 2.99 -1.96
N LEU A 123 -0.60 3.74 -0.88
CA LEU A 123 -0.80 3.23 0.46
C LEU A 123 -2.27 3.41 0.84
N LEU A 124 -2.90 2.32 1.28
CA LEU A 124 -4.31 2.24 1.64
C LEU A 124 -4.43 1.82 3.09
N SER A 125 -4.81 2.73 3.98
CA SER A 125 -5.16 2.38 5.35
C SER A 125 -6.63 1.97 5.42
N MET A 126 -6.88 0.76 5.89
CA MET A 126 -8.17 0.12 5.78
C MET A 126 -8.53 -0.69 7.03
N ASN A 127 -9.80 -1.06 7.11
CA ASN A 127 -10.35 -2.03 8.04
C ASN A 127 -11.15 -3.09 7.29
N MET A 128 -11.04 -4.33 7.76
CA MET A 128 -11.91 -5.43 7.39
C MET A 128 -12.77 -5.81 8.60
N ASP A 129 -14.09 -5.86 8.42
CA ASP A 129 -15.06 -6.41 9.38
C ASP A 129 -15.73 -7.62 8.73
N HIS A 130 -15.38 -8.81 9.21
CA HIS A 130 -15.94 -10.09 8.75
C HIS A 130 -16.93 -10.68 9.78
N SER A 131 -17.52 -9.84 10.64
CA SER A 131 -18.46 -10.30 11.66
C SER A 131 -19.73 -10.94 11.07
N GLN A 132 -20.13 -10.53 9.87
CA GLN A 132 -21.29 -11.04 9.13
C GLN A 132 -20.92 -12.08 8.07
N PHE A 133 -19.64 -12.43 7.93
CA PHE A 133 -19.19 -13.40 6.94
C PHE A 133 -19.72 -14.80 7.29
N ASP A 134 -20.40 -15.43 6.32
CA ASP A 134 -20.88 -16.81 6.48
C ASP A 134 -19.73 -17.80 6.29
N GLU A 135 -19.20 -18.28 7.41
CA GLU A 135 -18.13 -19.27 7.44
C GLU A 135 -18.61 -20.69 7.13
N SER A 136 -19.89 -20.93 6.84
CA SER A 136 -20.45 -22.27 6.61
C SER A 136 -19.80 -22.99 5.43
N SER A 137 -19.30 -22.25 4.44
CA SER A 137 -18.59 -22.73 3.27
C SER A 137 -17.12 -23.08 3.52
N LEU A 138 -16.55 -22.65 4.65
CA LEU A 138 -15.16 -22.93 4.98
C LEU A 138 -14.95 -24.41 5.29
N LYS A 139 -13.79 -24.94 4.87
CA LYS A 139 -13.42 -26.31 5.23
C LYS A 139 -13.36 -26.43 6.75
N LYS A 140 -14.03 -27.47 7.26
CA LYS A 140 -14.00 -27.84 8.67
C LYS A 140 -12.71 -28.63 8.94
N GLY A 141 -12.01 -28.27 10.01
CA GLY A 141 -10.74 -28.89 10.38
C GLY A 141 -10.17 -28.31 11.67
N LEU A 142 -9.08 -28.91 12.15
CA LEU A 142 -8.34 -28.42 13.31
C LEU A 142 -7.33 -27.35 12.84
N TYR A 143 -7.77 -26.10 12.83
CA TYR A 143 -6.96 -24.94 12.46
C TYR A 143 -6.63 -24.12 13.70
N LYS A 144 -5.39 -23.61 13.77
CA LYS A 144 -4.89 -22.79 14.88
C LYS A 144 -5.38 -21.35 14.80
N HIS A 145 -5.37 -20.78 13.59
CA HIS A 145 -5.82 -19.42 13.30
C HIS A 145 -6.21 -19.31 11.83
N LYS A 146 -6.90 -18.21 11.50
CA LYS A 146 -7.23 -17.83 10.12
C LYS A 146 -6.62 -16.46 9.86
N ASN A 147 -6.00 -16.30 8.70
CA ASN A 147 -5.54 -15.00 8.24
C ASN A 147 -6.32 -14.65 6.97
N TYR A 148 -6.79 -13.42 6.89
CA TYR A 148 -7.39 -12.87 5.68
C TYR A 148 -6.32 -12.08 4.94
N TYR A 149 -6.31 -12.20 3.62
CA TYR A 149 -5.44 -11.44 2.74
C TYR A 149 -6.18 -11.24 1.42
N TRP A 150 -5.82 -10.25 0.61
CA TRP A 150 -6.47 -10.02 -0.69
C TRP A 150 -5.52 -10.44 -1.79
N ASN A 151 -6.02 -11.34 -2.65
CA ASN A 151 -5.24 -11.94 -3.71
C ASN A 151 -5.27 -11.11 -4.98
N LYS A 152 -6.42 -10.50 -5.24
CA LYS A 152 -6.69 -9.84 -6.50
C LYS A 152 -7.28 -8.47 -6.27
N ALA A 153 -6.56 -7.47 -6.74
CA ALA A 153 -7.08 -6.13 -6.85
C ALA A 153 -6.79 -5.56 -8.25
N SER A 154 -7.24 -4.34 -8.50
CA SER A 154 -6.85 -3.55 -9.67
C SER A 154 -6.93 -2.09 -9.27
N VAL A 155 -5.90 -1.34 -9.64
CA VAL A 155 -5.86 0.11 -9.43
C VAL A 155 -6.01 0.78 -10.78
N TYR A 156 -6.90 1.76 -10.85
CA TYR A 156 -7.09 2.58 -12.03
C TYR A 156 -6.73 4.02 -11.68
N ILE A 157 -5.96 4.66 -12.55
CA ILE A 157 -5.70 6.10 -12.51
C ILE A 157 -6.17 6.65 -13.85
N ASP A 158 -7.24 7.43 -13.81
CA ASP A 158 -8.06 7.75 -14.98
C ASP A 158 -8.44 6.47 -15.77
N ASN A 159 -7.92 6.34 -17.00
CA ASN A 159 -8.18 5.24 -17.92
C ASN A 159 -7.05 4.20 -17.94
N LYS A 160 -6.00 4.36 -17.13
CA LYS A 160 -4.89 3.38 -17.05
C LYS A 160 -5.18 2.39 -15.94
N LYS A 161 -5.15 1.10 -16.27
CA LYS A 161 -5.24 0.00 -15.31
C LYS A 161 -3.83 -0.45 -14.93
N PHE A 162 -3.55 -0.49 -13.64
CA PHE A 162 -2.32 -1.01 -13.08
C PHE A 162 -2.55 -2.44 -12.58
N ILE A 163 -1.61 -3.31 -12.89
CA ILE A 163 -1.57 -4.68 -12.38
C ILE A 163 -0.90 -4.64 -11.02
N LEU A 164 -1.37 -5.49 -10.10
CA LEU A 164 -0.63 -5.75 -8.88
C LEU A 164 0.52 -6.70 -9.18
N ASP A 165 1.67 -6.13 -9.51
CA ASP A 165 2.94 -6.83 -9.61
C ASP A 165 3.55 -7.10 -8.22
N SER A 166 3.33 -6.20 -7.26
CA SER A 166 3.74 -6.37 -5.87
C SER A 166 2.77 -5.72 -4.88
N THR A 167 2.47 -6.45 -3.80
CA THR A 167 1.80 -5.91 -2.62
C THR A 167 2.59 -6.22 -1.37
N SER A 168 2.59 -5.27 -0.45
CA SER A 168 2.90 -5.57 0.94
C SER A 168 1.72 -5.17 1.80
N THR A 169 1.45 -5.95 2.83
CA THR A 169 0.40 -5.62 3.78
C THR A 169 0.90 -5.77 5.21
N ILE A 170 0.66 -4.74 6.02
CA ILE A 170 0.90 -4.76 7.45
C ILE A 170 -0.45 -4.90 8.14
N PHE A 171 -0.67 -6.03 8.79
CA PHE A 171 -1.90 -6.30 9.53
C PHE A 171 -1.73 -5.98 11.01
N GLU A 172 -2.70 -5.27 11.58
CA GLU A 172 -2.84 -5.17 13.03
C GLU A 172 -3.42 -6.45 13.62
N LYS A 173 -3.35 -6.57 14.94
CA LYS A 173 -4.00 -7.68 15.64
C LYS A 173 -5.52 -7.60 15.48
N GLU A 174 -6.12 -8.67 14.97
CA GLU A 174 -7.57 -8.80 14.89
C GLU A 174 -8.25 -8.71 16.28
N LYS A 175 -9.36 -7.97 16.36
CA LYS A 175 -10.24 -7.88 17.53
C LYS A 175 -11.68 -7.96 17.07
N GLU A 176 -12.47 -8.85 17.69
CA GLU A 176 -13.92 -8.98 17.42
C GLU A 176 -14.26 -9.14 15.91
N LYS A 177 -13.46 -9.94 15.19
CA LYS A 177 -13.59 -10.14 13.73
C LYS A 177 -13.37 -8.87 12.89
N LYS A 178 -12.64 -7.91 13.46
CA LYS A 178 -12.22 -6.68 12.79
C LYS A 178 -10.71 -6.56 12.80
N GLN A 179 -10.15 -6.13 11.68
CA GLN A 179 -8.71 -6.00 11.53
C GLN A 179 -8.38 -4.75 10.72
N ASP A 180 -7.62 -3.84 11.32
CA ASP A 180 -7.02 -2.73 10.60
C ASP A 180 -5.75 -3.21 9.90
N PHE A 181 -5.45 -2.63 8.74
CA PHE A 181 -4.27 -2.96 7.98
C PHE A 181 -3.86 -1.83 7.04
N LEU A 182 -2.60 -1.84 6.65
CA LEU A 182 -2.05 -0.96 5.62
C LEU A 182 -1.67 -1.84 4.42
N SER A 183 -2.30 -1.59 3.27
CA SER A 183 -1.91 -2.21 2.00
C SER A 183 -1.08 -1.22 1.19
N THR A 184 0.10 -1.64 0.73
CA THR A 184 0.91 -0.91 -0.23
C THR A 184 0.84 -1.64 -1.56
N ILE A 185 0.39 -0.94 -2.60
CA ILE A 185 0.25 -1.47 -3.95
C ILE A 185 1.21 -0.72 -4.87
N SER A 186 2.06 -1.47 -5.58
CA SER A 186 2.94 -0.88 -6.59
C SER A 186 2.16 -0.46 -7.83
N LEU A 187 2.59 0.64 -8.45
CA LEU A 187 1.96 1.28 -9.61
C LEU A 187 2.97 1.40 -10.76
N THR A 188 3.72 0.32 -10.98
CA THR A 188 4.83 0.24 -11.93
C THR A 188 4.50 -0.53 -13.21
N SER A 189 3.39 -1.26 -13.22
CA SER A 189 3.00 -2.13 -14.34
C SER A 189 1.60 -1.80 -14.85
N ILE A 190 1.46 -1.45 -16.14
CA ILE A 190 0.19 -1.07 -16.78
C ILE A 190 -0.29 -2.17 -17.72
N ASP A 191 -1.57 -2.48 -17.60
CA ASP A 191 -2.36 -3.36 -18.47
C ASP A 191 -3.28 -2.50 -19.33
N ASN A 192 -2.96 -2.32 -20.62
CA ASN A 192 -3.77 -1.52 -21.55
C ASN A 192 -4.84 -2.36 -22.24
N ASN A 193 -4.66 -3.68 -22.32
CA ASN A 193 -5.50 -4.58 -23.12
C ASN A 193 -6.48 -5.43 -22.28
N ASP A 194 -6.38 -5.34 -20.95
CA ASP A 194 -7.17 -6.05 -19.93
C ASP A 194 -6.96 -7.58 -19.95
N ASP A 195 -5.81 -8.07 -20.43
CA ASP A 195 -5.46 -9.49 -20.46
C ASP A 195 -4.83 -10.01 -19.16
N GLY A 196 -4.55 -9.11 -18.21
CA GLY A 196 -3.95 -9.41 -16.92
C GLY A 196 -2.41 -9.46 -16.92
N TYR A 197 -1.76 -9.13 -18.04
CA TYR A 197 -0.31 -9.02 -18.18
C TYR A 197 0.12 -7.59 -18.47
N ALA A 198 1.32 -7.24 -18.03
CA ALA A 198 1.83 -5.87 -18.17
C ALA A 198 2.20 -5.62 -19.63
N ASP A 199 1.57 -4.64 -20.26
CA ASP A 199 2.01 -4.11 -21.56
C ASP A 199 3.15 -3.10 -21.39
N ILE A 200 3.19 -2.42 -20.24
CA ILE A 200 4.24 -1.46 -19.87
C ILE A 200 4.71 -1.81 -18.46
N GLU A 201 5.99 -2.14 -18.33
CA GLU A 201 6.67 -2.38 -17.05
C GLU A 201 7.57 -1.21 -16.68
N ASN A 202 7.95 -1.12 -15.39
CA ASN A 202 8.83 -0.09 -14.84
C ASN A 202 8.32 1.36 -15.06
N TYR A 203 7.00 1.52 -15.12
CA TYR A 203 6.35 2.81 -15.29
C TYR A 203 6.66 3.74 -14.11
N GLN A 204 7.33 4.86 -14.39
CA GLN A 204 7.68 5.86 -13.39
C GLN A 204 6.49 6.81 -13.20
N LEU A 205 5.64 6.53 -12.20
CA LEU A 205 4.39 7.28 -12.00
C LEU A 205 4.63 8.78 -11.85
N LEU A 206 5.55 9.21 -10.99
CA LEU A 206 5.80 10.63 -10.73
C LEU A 206 6.30 11.38 -11.98
N ASP A 207 7.03 10.72 -12.87
CA ASP A 207 7.51 11.33 -14.10
C ASP A 207 6.39 11.60 -15.10
N ASN A 208 5.31 10.83 -15.00
CA ASN A 208 4.20 10.82 -15.97
C ASN A 208 2.90 11.46 -15.44
N ILE A 209 2.90 12.00 -14.22
CA ILE A 209 1.77 12.79 -13.69
C ILE A 209 1.89 14.29 -14.03
N ASP A 210 0.74 14.90 -14.31
CA ASP A 210 0.52 16.34 -14.35
C ASP A 210 0.22 16.83 -12.93
N VAL A 211 1.12 17.66 -12.40
CA VAL A 211 0.99 18.23 -11.04
C VAL A 211 -0.25 19.11 -10.89
N ASN A 212 -0.76 19.70 -11.98
CA ASN A 212 -1.93 20.57 -11.91
C ASN A 212 -3.25 19.80 -12.04
N LYS A 213 -3.18 18.47 -12.14
CA LYS A 213 -4.33 17.61 -12.38
C LYS A 213 -4.72 16.83 -11.13
N ASP A 214 -6.02 16.84 -10.86
CA ASP A 214 -6.67 15.90 -9.98
C ASP A 214 -6.96 14.59 -10.74
N TYR A 215 -6.53 13.48 -10.18
CA TYR A 215 -6.65 12.15 -10.75
C TYR A 215 -7.81 11.39 -10.12
N GLU A 216 -8.75 10.95 -10.96
CA GLU A 216 -9.76 9.98 -10.54
C GLU A 216 -9.07 8.63 -10.36
N MET A 217 -9.13 8.12 -9.13
CA MET A 217 -8.59 6.81 -8.78
C MET A 217 -9.71 5.86 -8.40
N LYS A 218 -9.56 4.62 -8.83
CA LYS A 218 -10.45 3.52 -8.47
C LYS A 218 -9.62 2.33 -8.05
N VAL A 219 -9.90 1.81 -6.86
CA VAL A 219 -9.31 0.57 -6.36
C VAL A 219 -10.43 -0.46 -6.28
N VAL A 220 -10.25 -1.57 -6.97
CA VAL A 220 -11.20 -2.70 -6.96
C VAL A 220 -10.50 -3.89 -6.34
N PHE A 221 -11.02 -4.40 -5.23
CA PHE A 221 -10.65 -5.72 -4.72
C PHE A 221 -11.67 -6.74 -5.25
N GLU A 222 -11.18 -7.78 -5.90
CA GLU A 222 -12.00 -8.79 -6.58
C GLU A 222 -11.99 -10.14 -5.84
N GLU A 223 -10.98 -10.37 -5.01
CA GLU A 223 -10.82 -11.65 -4.32
C GLU A 223 -10.17 -11.46 -2.94
N ILE A 224 -10.75 -12.10 -1.93
CA ILE A 224 -10.18 -12.22 -0.58
C ILE A 224 -9.79 -13.69 -0.35
N GLY A 225 -8.51 -13.92 -0.08
CA GLY A 225 -7.96 -15.18 0.37
C GLY A 225 -8.11 -15.36 1.88
N ILE A 226 -8.40 -16.60 2.29
CA ILE A 226 -8.42 -17.05 3.67
C ILE A 226 -7.40 -18.17 3.82
N HIS A 227 -6.38 -17.91 4.62
CA HIS A 227 -5.38 -18.89 5.01
C HIS A 227 -5.75 -19.49 6.37
N GLN A 228 -6.22 -20.74 6.36
CA GLN A 228 -6.46 -21.51 7.57
C GLN A 228 -5.18 -22.26 7.94
N VAL A 229 -4.52 -21.84 9.02
CA VAL A 229 -3.23 -22.39 9.44
C VAL A 229 -3.43 -23.66 10.27
N GLY A 230 -2.78 -24.74 9.88
CA GLY A 230 -2.87 -26.03 10.56
C GLY A 230 -2.43 -25.98 12.03
N LEU A 231 -2.95 -26.90 12.85
CA LEU A 231 -2.64 -26.96 14.29
C LEU A 231 -1.18 -27.36 14.61
N LEU A 232 -0.50 -28.07 13.70
CA LEU A 232 0.84 -28.64 13.90
C LEU A 232 1.84 -28.03 12.88
N PRO A 233 2.99 -27.47 13.34
CA PRO A 233 4.04 -26.97 12.45
C PRO A 233 4.56 -28.08 11.52
N GLY A 234 4.59 -27.83 10.22
CA GLY A 234 5.07 -28.81 9.22
C GLY A 234 4.07 -29.91 8.85
N ALA A 235 2.84 -29.87 9.36
CA ALA A 235 1.78 -30.74 8.86
C ALA A 235 1.22 -30.15 7.55
N LYS A 236 1.08 -30.98 6.52
CA LYS A 236 0.62 -30.69 5.15
C LYS A 236 -0.83 -30.15 5.02
N TYR A 237 -1.29 -29.24 5.90
CA TYR A 237 -2.72 -28.90 6.01
C TYR A 237 -3.02 -27.43 6.18
N ASP A 238 -2.16 -26.53 5.71
CA ASP A 238 -2.63 -25.18 5.44
C ASP A 238 -3.66 -25.25 4.32
N ASN A 239 -4.77 -24.54 4.50
CA ASN A 239 -5.82 -24.50 3.50
C ASN A 239 -6.05 -23.05 3.10
N PHE A 240 -5.99 -22.83 1.80
CA PHE A 240 -6.27 -21.54 1.18
C PHE A 240 -7.65 -21.62 0.52
N ILE A 241 -8.47 -20.62 0.79
CA ILE A 241 -9.82 -20.48 0.23
C ILE A 241 -9.93 -19.07 -0.29
N ASP A 242 -10.34 -18.96 -1.55
CA ASP A 242 -10.52 -17.67 -2.19
C ASP A 242 -12.01 -17.35 -2.29
N ILE A 243 -12.35 -16.10 -1.99
CA ILE A 243 -13.72 -15.58 -2.00
C ILE A 243 -13.79 -14.52 -3.08
N ASP A 244 -14.42 -14.87 -4.19
CA ASP A 244 -14.80 -13.91 -5.22
C ASP A 244 -15.80 -12.92 -4.65
N GLY A 245 -15.49 -11.63 -4.80
CA GLY A 245 -16.35 -10.53 -4.40
C GLY A 245 -16.01 -9.26 -5.16
N LYS A 246 -16.65 -8.15 -4.80
CA LYS A 246 -16.29 -6.85 -5.37
C LYS A 246 -16.39 -5.73 -4.33
N TRP A 247 -15.24 -5.26 -3.87
CA TRP A 247 -15.11 -4.08 -3.00
C TRP A 247 -14.43 -2.96 -3.78
N GLU A 248 -15.21 -1.94 -4.16
CA GLU A 248 -14.76 -0.86 -5.03
C GLU A 248 -14.74 0.47 -4.29
N PHE A 249 -13.60 1.15 -4.30
CA PHE A 249 -13.43 2.50 -3.77
C PHE A 249 -13.09 3.44 -4.90
N ASN A 250 -13.77 4.59 -4.95
CA ASN A 250 -13.51 5.65 -5.92
C ASN A 250 -13.20 6.93 -5.17
N PHE A 251 -12.08 7.57 -5.49
CA PHE A 251 -11.62 8.79 -4.83
C PHE A 251 -10.77 9.62 -5.78
N ILE A 252 -10.47 10.84 -5.37
CA ILE A 252 -9.63 11.77 -6.13
C ILE A 252 -8.34 12.00 -5.36
N VAL A 253 -7.21 11.93 -6.05
CA VAL A 253 -5.89 12.30 -5.50
C VAL A 253 -5.23 13.35 -6.39
N ASN A 254 -4.31 14.12 -5.82
CA ASN A 254 -3.45 15.03 -6.56
C ASN A 254 -1.99 14.74 -6.19
N GLY A 255 -1.11 14.67 -7.19
CA GLY A 255 0.30 14.34 -7.01
C GLY A 255 1.24 15.54 -6.88
N HIS A 256 0.72 16.78 -6.82
CA HIS A 256 1.52 18.02 -6.81
C HIS A 256 2.50 18.06 -5.64
N LYS A 257 2.01 17.94 -4.41
CA LYS A 257 2.85 18.10 -3.21
C LYS A 257 3.93 17.02 -3.13
N ILE A 258 3.56 15.77 -3.41
CA ILE A 258 4.53 14.66 -3.38
C ILE A 258 5.57 14.82 -4.49
N LYS A 259 5.19 15.24 -5.70
CA LYS A 259 6.11 15.47 -6.81
C LYS A 259 7.06 16.63 -6.56
N ASP A 260 6.54 17.76 -6.08
CA ASP A 260 7.32 18.97 -5.82
C ASP A 260 8.38 18.77 -4.72
N GLU A 261 8.06 17.92 -3.73
CA GLU A 261 8.95 17.66 -2.60
C GLU A 261 9.79 16.39 -2.75
N THR A 262 9.59 15.61 -3.82
CA THR A 262 10.44 14.46 -4.12
C THR A 262 11.72 14.93 -4.78
N LYS A 263 12.87 14.59 -4.18
CA LYS A 263 14.19 14.83 -4.77
C LYS A 263 14.65 13.58 -5.54
N THR A 264 15.11 13.79 -6.77
CA THR A 264 15.70 12.73 -7.62
C THR A 264 17.20 12.95 -7.75
N TYR A 265 17.96 11.88 -7.54
CA TYR A 265 19.40 11.82 -7.74
C TYR A 265 19.69 10.80 -8.84
N ASP A 266 20.00 11.29 -10.04
CA ASP A 266 20.45 10.45 -11.14
C ASP A 266 21.87 9.96 -10.86
N ILE A 267 22.02 8.65 -10.73
CA ILE A 267 23.29 8.00 -10.37
C ILE A 267 23.97 7.45 -11.63
N ASN A 268 23.21 6.74 -12.47
CA ASN A 268 23.63 6.12 -13.73
C ASN A 268 25.02 5.46 -13.65
N LYS A 269 25.23 4.65 -12.60
CA LYS A 269 26.52 4.01 -12.31
C LYS A 269 26.44 2.51 -12.52
N ASN A 270 27.33 2.02 -13.37
CA ASN A 270 27.55 0.61 -13.58
C ASN A 270 28.59 0.03 -12.60
N ILE A 271 28.26 -1.08 -11.94
CA ILE A 271 29.14 -1.77 -11.00
C ILE A 271 29.28 -3.23 -11.44
N LYS A 272 30.48 -3.63 -11.83
CA LYS A 272 30.80 -5.03 -12.12
C LYS A 272 31.20 -5.75 -10.84
N LEU A 273 30.58 -6.89 -10.56
CA LEU A 273 30.94 -7.81 -9.49
C LEU A 273 31.54 -9.06 -10.12
N GLU A 274 32.80 -9.34 -9.79
CA GLU A 274 33.53 -10.51 -10.27
C GLU A 274 34.21 -11.17 -9.08
N ASP A 275 33.83 -12.42 -8.82
CA ASP A 275 34.41 -13.29 -7.80
C ASP A 275 34.54 -14.72 -8.36
N GLU A 276 35.22 -15.61 -7.65
CA GLU A 276 35.40 -17.00 -8.08
C GLU A 276 34.03 -17.66 -8.27
N GLY A 277 33.75 -18.04 -9.53
CA GLY A 277 32.49 -18.65 -9.91
C GLY A 277 31.29 -17.70 -9.77
N PHE A 278 31.48 -16.39 -9.92
CA PHE A 278 30.37 -15.44 -9.94
C PHE A 278 30.70 -14.17 -10.73
N LYS A 279 29.80 -13.82 -11.65
CA LYS A 279 29.89 -12.58 -12.42
C LYS A 279 28.52 -11.94 -12.51
N ALA A 280 28.46 -10.66 -12.23
CA ALA A 280 27.25 -9.87 -12.40
C ALA A 280 27.57 -8.38 -12.58
N GLU A 281 26.58 -7.65 -13.06
CA GLU A 281 26.65 -6.23 -13.34
C GLU A 281 25.42 -5.56 -12.75
N LEU A 282 25.63 -4.57 -11.89
CA LEU A 282 24.55 -3.72 -11.37
C LEU A 282 24.55 -2.41 -12.12
N ASP A 283 23.39 -2.01 -12.60
CA ASP A 283 23.16 -0.68 -13.15
C ASP A 283 22.34 0.13 -12.14
N ILE A 284 23.02 0.95 -11.34
CA ILE A 284 22.39 1.82 -10.33
C ILE A 284 21.89 3.07 -11.04
N LYS A 285 20.58 3.16 -11.29
CA LYS A 285 19.99 4.20 -12.13
C LYS A 285 19.80 5.49 -11.34
N MET A 286 18.97 5.46 -10.30
CA MET A 286 18.59 6.65 -9.55
C MET A 286 18.14 6.33 -8.14
N LEU A 287 18.22 7.36 -7.29
CA LEU A 287 17.64 7.38 -5.95
C LEU A 287 16.58 8.49 -5.91
N ARG A 288 15.39 8.17 -5.41
CA ARG A 288 14.31 9.13 -5.15
C ARG A 288 14.03 9.19 -3.66
N ILE A 289 13.89 10.40 -3.15
CA ILE A 289 13.59 10.67 -1.75
C ILE A 289 12.33 11.51 -1.73
N SER A 290 11.19 10.89 -1.42
CA SER A 290 9.93 11.58 -1.20
C SER A 290 9.78 11.91 0.29
N PRO A 291 8.79 12.73 0.68
CA PRO A 291 8.41 12.90 2.09
C PRO A 291 8.04 11.60 2.84
N VAL A 292 7.78 10.51 2.11
CA VAL A 292 7.24 9.25 2.67
C VAL A 292 8.27 8.15 2.64
N SER A 293 9.03 8.02 1.56
CA SER A 293 9.96 6.91 1.36
C SER A 293 11.22 7.32 0.59
N THR A 294 12.25 6.48 0.73
CA THR A 294 13.40 6.47 -0.16
C THR A 294 13.31 5.25 -1.07
N LYS A 295 13.37 5.49 -2.39
CA LYS A 295 13.36 4.45 -3.42
C LYS A 295 14.67 4.46 -4.18
N LEU A 296 15.35 3.31 -4.25
CA LEU A 296 16.48 3.08 -5.15
C LEU A 296 16.02 2.20 -6.31
N ILE A 297 16.25 2.67 -7.54
CA ILE A 297 15.94 1.92 -8.77
C ILE A 297 17.25 1.47 -9.40
N TYR A 298 17.35 0.18 -9.67
CA TYR A 298 18.55 -0.42 -10.25
C TYR A 298 18.23 -1.69 -11.01
N ASN A 299 19.15 -2.14 -11.86
CA ASN A 299 19.04 -3.42 -12.53
C ASN A 299 20.18 -4.34 -12.13
N ILE A 300 19.94 -5.64 -12.22
CA ILE A 300 20.97 -6.67 -12.09
C ILE A 300 21.02 -7.46 -13.40
N LYS A 301 22.23 -7.69 -13.91
CA LYS A 301 22.49 -8.61 -15.03
C LYS A 301 23.51 -9.65 -14.60
N MET A 302 23.17 -10.92 -14.70
CA MET A 302 24.09 -12.03 -14.43
C MET A 302 25.02 -12.25 -15.64
N GLY A 303 26.25 -12.66 -15.36
CA GLY A 303 27.19 -13.11 -16.39
C GLY A 303 26.79 -14.47 -16.99
N GLU A 304 27.31 -14.78 -18.18
CA GLU A 304 27.03 -16.06 -18.85
C GLU A 304 27.39 -17.27 -17.97
N GLY A 305 26.48 -18.25 -17.90
CA GLY A 305 26.64 -19.48 -17.14
C GLY A 305 26.29 -19.39 -15.64
N TYR A 306 25.70 -18.27 -15.20
CA TYR A 306 25.29 -18.06 -13.80
C TYR A 306 23.78 -17.83 -13.67
N GLU A 307 23.17 -18.47 -12.67
CA GLU A 307 21.77 -18.31 -12.27
C GLU A 307 21.67 -18.00 -10.76
N PHE A 308 20.51 -17.52 -10.32
CA PHE A 308 20.26 -17.12 -8.92
C PHE A 308 20.15 -18.28 -7.91
N GLU A 309 20.34 -19.54 -8.32
CA GLU A 309 19.95 -20.73 -7.53
C GLU A 309 20.61 -20.83 -6.14
N ASN A 310 21.78 -20.22 -5.91
CA ASN A 310 22.43 -20.21 -4.58
C ASN A 310 23.19 -18.91 -4.27
N ARG A 311 23.15 -17.93 -5.17
CA ARG A 311 23.80 -16.62 -5.03
C ARG A 311 22.82 -15.57 -5.52
N TYR A 312 22.60 -14.52 -4.73
CA TYR A 312 21.87 -13.35 -5.19
C TYR A 312 22.60 -12.08 -4.80
N ILE A 313 22.31 -11.02 -5.54
CA ILE A 313 22.82 -9.68 -5.29
C ILE A 313 21.69 -8.87 -4.72
N ASP A 314 22.01 -8.05 -3.74
CA ASP A 314 21.11 -7.04 -3.24
C ASP A 314 21.89 -5.82 -2.78
N ILE A 315 21.19 -4.80 -2.33
CA ILE A 315 21.74 -3.52 -1.93
C ILE A 315 21.36 -3.24 -0.48
N GLU A 316 22.33 -2.75 0.27
CA GLU A 316 22.13 -2.17 1.59
C GLU A 316 22.23 -0.64 1.47
N LEU A 317 21.30 0.08 2.11
CA LEU A 317 21.40 1.53 2.27
C LEU A 317 21.83 1.87 3.69
N GLN A 318 22.85 2.72 3.82
CA GLN A 318 23.33 3.25 5.08
C GLN A 318 23.14 4.78 5.15
N ASP A 319 22.82 5.29 6.34
CA ASP A 319 22.76 6.73 6.62
C ASP A 319 24.16 7.35 6.85
N GLN A 320 24.20 8.65 7.16
CA GLN A 320 25.44 9.39 7.46
C GLN A 320 26.25 8.85 8.64
N ASP A 321 25.61 8.12 9.56
CA ASP A 321 26.24 7.55 10.75
C ASP A 321 26.66 6.09 10.52
N GLY A 322 26.41 5.55 9.32
CA GLY A 322 26.67 4.16 8.94
C GLY A 322 25.59 3.18 9.40
N ASN A 323 24.46 3.64 9.91
CA ASN A 323 23.36 2.76 10.29
C ASN A 323 22.64 2.27 9.03
N ILE A 324 22.29 0.99 9.02
CA ILE A 324 21.48 0.41 7.96
C ILE A 324 20.06 0.97 8.07
N ILE A 325 19.62 1.66 7.03
CA ILE A 325 18.26 2.19 6.93
C ILE A 325 17.36 1.32 6.04
N GLY A 326 17.93 0.47 5.19
CA GLY A 326 17.18 -0.47 4.37
C GLY A 326 18.00 -1.66 3.91
N GLY A 327 17.30 -2.75 3.61
CA GLY A 327 17.85 -3.97 3.02
C GLY A 327 16.71 -4.81 2.46
N GLY A 328 16.98 -5.57 1.40
CA GLY A 328 15.95 -6.26 0.64
C GLY A 328 15.36 -5.38 -0.45
N SER A 329 15.23 -5.94 -1.63
CA SER A 329 14.63 -5.32 -2.81
C SER A 329 13.54 -6.21 -3.38
N SER A 330 12.60 -5.60 -4.08
CA SER A 330 11.58 -6.29 -4.88
C SER A 330 11.83 -6.02 -6.35
N GLY A 331 11.53 -6.97 -7.23
CA GLY A 331 11.77 -6.78 -8.64
C GLY A 331 11.25 -7.92 -9.51
N GLY A 332 11.30 -7.70 -10.82
CA GLY A 332 10.90 -8.65 -11.84
C GLY A 332 12.09 -9.05 -12.71
N GLY A 333 12.20 -10.35 -12.99
CA GLY A 333 13.25 -10.91 -13.84
C GLY A 333 12.73 -11.34 -15.21
N ASN A 334 13.65 -11.49 -16.18
CA ASN A 334 13.33 -12.18 -17.43
C ASN A 334 13.17 -13.69 -17.20
N ALA A 335 12.53 -14.38 -18.14
CA ALA A 335 12.28 -15.82 -18.06
C ALA A 335 13.56 -16.67 -17.95
N GLU A 336 14.69 -16.16 -18.46
CA GLU A 336 15.99 -16.81 -18.39
C GLU A 336 16.69 -16.61 -17.04
N GLY A 337 16.19 -15.75 -16.15
CA GLY A 337 16.81 -15.47 -14.85
C GLY A 337 18.18 -14.79 -14.96
N THR A 338 18.48 -14.12 -16.07
CA THR A 338 19.77 -13.46 -16.33
C THR A 338 19.71 -11.95 -16.13
N TYR A 339 18.52 -11.38 -16.02
CA TYR A 339 18.31 -9.95 -15.85
C TYR A 339 17.14 -9.68 -14.91
N MET A 340 17.29 -8.70 -14.03
CA MET A 340 16.22 -8.25 -13.12
C MET A 340 16.18 -6.72 -13.04
N ASN A 341 14.97 -6.15 -13.08
CA ASN A 341 14.71 -4.78 -12.66
C ASN A 341 14.32 -4.80 -11.18
N MET A 342 14.99 -3.99 -10.36
CA MET A 342 14.84 -4.00 -8.91
C MET A 342 14.48 -2.60 -8.39
N GLU A 343 13.63 -2.59 -7.38
CA GLU A 343 13.33 -1.44 -6.54
C GLU A 343 13.58 -1.80 -5.08
N LEU A 344 14.34 -0.95 -4.38
CA LEU A 344 14.50 -1.01 -2.94
C LEU A 344 13.77 0.17 -2.32
N ASN A 345 12.75 -0.12 -1.50
CA ASN A 345 11.87 0.86 -0.89
C ASN A 345 12.06 0.89 0.63
N VAL A 346 12.27 2.07 1.18
CA VAL A 346 12.53 2.27 2.61
C VAL A 346 11.65 3.36 3.17
N TYR A 347 10.94 3.06 4.26
CA TYR A 347 10.17 4.02 5.05
C TYR A 347 10.98 4.44 6.28
N GLN A 348 11.82 5.48 6.17
CA GLN A 348 12.64 5.93 7.30
C GLN A 348 11.83 6.70 8.32
N SER A 349 12.18 6.55 9.60
CA SER A 349 11.52 7.23 10.73
C SER A 349 11.71 8.75 10.72
N ASP A 350 12.76 9.30 10.11
CA ASP A 350 12.96 10.76 9.99
C ASP A 350 13.78 11.11 8.75
N ILE A 351 13.10 11.25 7.61
CA ILE A 351 13.73 11.52 6.30
C ILE A 351 14.48 12.86 6.27
N ASN A 352 14.05 13.82 7.10
CA ASN A 352 14.66 15.16 7.18
C ASN A 352 16.03 15.16 7.87
N LYS A 353 16.38 14.11 8.61
CA LYS A 353 17.71 13.98 9.23
C LYS A 353 18.77 13.46 8.26
N LEU A 354 18.35 12.75 7.22
CA LEU A 354 19.26 12.16 6.25
C LEU A 354 20.06 13.27 5.56
N SER A 355 21.38 13.12 5.59
CA SER A 355 22.32 14.05 4.94
C SER A 355 23.17 13.40 3.87
N SER A 356 23.43 12.10 4.04
CA SER A 356 24.04 11.29 3.01
C SER A 356 23.42 9.90 3.01
N ILE A 357 23.42 9.27 1.84
CA ILE A 357 23.10 7.85 1.69
C ILE A 357 24.31 7.16 1.07
N LYS A 358 24.70 6.05 1.68
CA LYS A 358 25.69 5.14 1.14
C LYS A 358 25.00 3.87 0.63
N ILE A 359 25.18 3.60 -0.66
CA ILE A 359 24.64 2.45 -1.37
C ILE A 359 25.73 1.38 -1.42
N VAL A 360 25.52 0.26 -0.74
CA VAL A 360 26.49 -0.84 -0.64
C VAL A 360 25.93 -2.09 -1.32
N PRO A 361 26.42 -2.44 -2.52
CA PRO A 361 26.11 -3.72 -3.12
C PRO A 361 26.66 -4.85 -2.25
N TYR A 362 25.90 -5.93 -2.10
CA TYR A 362 26.36 -7.13 -1.46
C TYR A 362 25.88 -8.38 -2.19
N GLN A 363 26.66 -9.44 -2.09
CA GLN A 363 26.28 -10.76 -2.53
C GLN A 363 25.94 -11.60 -1.32
N TYR A 364 24.83 -12.32 -1.41
CA TYR A 364 24.48 -13.39 -0.50
C TYR A 364 24.70 -14.74 -1.18
N TYR A 365 25.32 -15.69 -0.48
CA TYR A 365 25.63 -17.03 -0.98
C TYR A 365 25.26 -18.10 0.05
N ARG A 366 24.62 -19.19 -0.40
CA ARG A 366 24.39 -20.39 0.40
C ARG A 366 25.32 -21.52 -0.01
N GLU A 367 26.12 -22.04 0.93
CA GLU A 367 26.97 -23.22 0.70
C GLU A 367 26.17 -24.49 0.43
N LYS A 368 24.99 -24.59 1.07
CA LYS A 368 24.05 -25.71 0.95
C LYS A 368 22.64 -25.16 1.05
N ASP A 369 21.68 -25.87 0.47
CA ASP A 369 20.26 -25.60 0.70
C ASP A 369 19.89 -25.93 2.15
N SER A 370 20.13 -24.97 3.03
CA SER A 370 19.96 -25.09 4.47
C SER A 370 19.56 -23.74 5.05
N THR A 371 18.60 -23.76 5.97
CA THR A 371 18.22 -22.58 6.76
C THR A 371 19.20 -22.29 7.89
N ASN A 372 20.25 -23.10 8.06
CA ASN A 372 21.25 -22.90 9.10
C ASN A 372 22.16 -21.70 8.74
N PRO A 373 22.19 -20.63 9.55
CA PRO A 373 22.94 -19.41 9.25
C PRO A 373 24.44 -19.62 8.98
N LYS A 374 25.04 -20.70 9.51
CA LYS A 374 26.46 -20.98 9.29
C LYS A 374 26.83 -21.30 7.84
N TYR A 375 25.86 -21.66 7.01
CA TYR A 375 26.02 -21.92 5.58
C TYR A 375 25.62 -20.72 4.70
N ASN A 376 25.30 -19.58 5.34
CA ASN A 376 24.83 -18.37 4.69
C ASN A 376 25.91 -17.29 4.83
N HIS A 377 26.39 -16.78 3.71
CA HIS A 377 27.50 -15.84 3.66
C HIS A 377 27.07 -14.56 2.98
N ILE A 378 27.52 -13.42 3.50
CA ILE A 378 27.33 -12.09 2.92
C ILE A 378 28.70 -11.51 2.62
N ILE A 379 28.91 -11.10 1.37
CA ILE A 379 30.11 -10.39 0.93
C ILE A 379 29.67 -8.98 0.53
N LYS A 380 30.08 -7.98 1.31
CA LYS A 380 29.81 -6.56 1.02
C LYS A 380 30.92 -5.98 0.15
N TYR A 381 30.54 -5.35 -0.95
CA TYR A 381 31.46 -4.70 -1.87
C TYR A 381 31.66 -3.23 -1.47
N GLU A 382 32.23 -3.02 -0.27
CA GLU A 382 32.45 -1.69 0.33
C GLU A 382 33.31 -0.77 -0.55
N ASP A 383 34.27 -1.34 -1.27
CA ASP A 383 35.12 -0.64 -2.23
C ASP A 383 34.35 -0.12 -3.46
N LYS A 384 33.17 -0.70 -3.72
CA LYS A 384 32.29 -0.34 -4.84
C LYS A 384 31.10 0.52 -4.41
N ALA A 385 31.00 0.83 -3.12
CA ALA A 385 29.91 1.64 -2.58
C ALA A 385 29.80 3.02 -3.26
N ILE A 386 28.59 3.55 -3.31
CA ILE A 386 28.30 4.89 -3.81
C ILE A 386 27.90 5.75 -2.62
N ASN A 387 28.57 6.88 -2.43
CA ASN A 387 28.18 7.86 -1.42
C ASN A 387 27.50 9.03 -2.13
N LEU A 388 26.31 9.38 -1.67
CA LEU A 388 25.53 10.51 -2.18
C LEU A 388 25.31 11.50 -1.04
N ASP A 389 25.63 12.77 -1.29
CA ASP A 389 25.19 13.88 -0.45
C ASP A 389 23.78 14.29 -0.92
N ILE A 390 22.85 14.41 0.03
CA ILE A 390 21.41 14.58 -0.25
C ILE A 390 20.80 15.80 0.46
N LYS A 391 21.64 16.68 1.03
CA LYS A 391 21.20 17.93 1.65
C LYS A 391 21.13 19.09 0.67
#